data_AF-A0A841HRW1-F1
#
_entry.id   AF-A0A841HRW1-F1
#
_cell.length_a   1.000
_cell.length_b   1.000
_cell.length_c   1.000
_cell.angle_alpha   90.00
_cell.angle_beta   90.00
_cell.angle_gamma   90.00
#
_symmetry.space_group_name_H-M   'P 1'
#
loop_
_entity.id
_entity.type
_entity.pdbx_description
1 polymer ?
#
loop_
_entity_poly.entity_id
_entity_poly.type
_entity_poly.pdbx_seq_one_letter_code
_entity_poly.pdbx_strand_id
1 'polypeptide(L)'
;MKNATTGLAIAACGVAITIAGVSGWLDRGSLYGVSIGLLMSLVGVAVLLSGVRASELTTPDRYVSGVVGLGAVLHLYENLAKGSGPSFAWFAWTMFPYALALAISCIKPTRRAATAGAAAALLVDLWVYHGVFVVPRGSTEPLAFLFAPLWNSLIVVPVGTWAAWLIQRKAPGPIAAH
;
A
#
# COMPACT_ATOMS: atom_id res chain seq x y z
N MET A 1 -6.75 24.76 14.49
CA MET A 1 -5.41 24.13 14.44
C MET A 1 -5.23 22.92 15.38
N LYS A 2 -6.02 22.76 16.46
CA LYS A 2 -5.93 21.61 17.39
C LYS A 2 -6.23 20.22 16.77
N ASN A 3 -6.78 20.14 15.56
CA ASN A 3 -7.21 18.88 14.95
C ASN A 3 -6.13 18.21 14.08
N ALA A 4 -5.11 18.95 13.65
CA ALA A 4 -4.08 18.44 12.74
C ALA A 4 -3.10 17.48 13.44
N THR A 5 -2.74 17.77 14.69
CA THR A 5 -1.85 16.94 15.51
C THR A 5 -2.50 15.62 15.91
N THR A 6 -3.79 15.64 16.26
CA THR A 6 -4.55 14.42 16.58
C THR A 6 -4.69 13.49 15.38
N GLY A 7 -4.97 14.04 14.19
CA GLY A 7 -5.02 13.25 12.96
C GLY A 7 -3.68 12.62 12.59
N LEU A 8 -2.57 13.34 12.78
CA LEU A 8 -1.22 12.83 12.53
C LEU A 8 -0.85 11.69 13.49
N ALA A 9 -1.19 11.82 14.77
CA ALA A 9 -0.93 10.80 15.79
C ALA A 9 -1.75 9.52 15.55
N ILE A 10 -3.03 9.66 15.18
CA ILE A 10 -3.90 8.54 14.82
C ILE A 10 -3.34 7.80 13.60
N ALA A 11 -2.90 8.54 12.58
CA ALA A 11 -2.30 7.94 11.39
C ALA A 11 -0.99 7.21 11.69
N ALA A 12 -0.11 7.81 12.50
CA ALA A 12 1.15 7.18 12.92
C ALA A 12 0.90 5.90 13.73
N CYS A 13 -0.06 5.91 14.67
CA CYS A 13 -0.46 4.72 15.42
C CYS A 13 -1.00 3.63 14.49
N GLY A 14 -1.88 3.95 13.55
CA GLY A 14 -2.43 2.96 12.64
C GLY A 14 -1.37 2.31 11.74
N VAL A 15 -0.40 3.09 11.25
CA VAL A 15 0.75 2.58 10.50
C VAL A 15 1.63 1.69 11.39
N ALA A 16 1.97 2.11 12.61
CA ALA A 16 2.80 1.33 13.53
C ALA A 16 2.18 -0.03 13.89
N ILE A 17 0.86 -0.06 14.16
CA ILE A 17 0.14 -1.30 14.46
C ILE A 17 0.09 -2.20 13.21
N THR A 18 -0.03 -1.62 12.01
CA THR A 18 0.03 -2.37 10.75
C THR A 18 1.40 -3.01 10.53
N ILE A 19 2.50 -2.30 10.82
CA ILE A 19 3.88 -2.82 10.76
C ILE A 19 4.06 -4.00 11.73
N ALA A 20 3.64 -3.81 12.97
CA ALA A 20 3.69 -4.86 13.99
C ALA A 20 2.85 -6.07 13.57
N GLY A 21 1.71 -5.83 12.93
CA GLY A 21 0.88 -6.87 12.36
C GLY A 21 1.61 -7.70 11.31
N VAL A 22 2.25 -7.04 10.35
CA VAL A 22 3.03 -7.73 9.32
C VAL A 22 4.18 -8.56 9.89
N SER A 23 4.84 -8.13 10.96
CA SER A 23 5.89 -8.97 11.59
C SER A 23 5.35 -10.31 12.11
N GLY A 24 4.08 -10.38 12.49
CA GLY A 24 3.41 -11.63 12.83
C GLY A 24 3.15 -12.55 11.63
N TRP A 25 3.01 -12.00 10.41
CA TRP A 25 2.85 -12.80 9.18
C TRP A 25 4.12 -13.56 8.80
N LEU A 26 5.28 -13.02 9.20
CA LEU A 26 6.58 -13.61 8.90
C LEU A 26 6.97 -14.72 9.88
N ASP A 27 6.20 -14.93 10.95
CA ASP A 27 6.39 -16.06 11.86
C ASP A 27 5.91 -17.36 11.20
N ARG A 28 6.79 -17.97 10.41
CA ARG A 28 6.51 -19.12 9.52
C ARG A 28 6.05 -20.40 10.24
N GLY A 29 5.97 -20.40 11.56
CA GLY A 29 5.65 -21.58 12.37
C GLY A 29 4.33 -21.52 13.13
N SER A 30 3.66 -20.37 13.24
CA SER A 30 2.48 -20.26 14.11
C SER A 30 1.30 -19.58 13.42
N LEU A 31 0.21 -20.35 13.26
CA LEU A 31 -1.10 -19.84 12.81
C LEU A 31 -1.59 -18.70 13.72
N TYR A 32 -1.13 -18.72 14.97
CA TYR A 32 -1.34 -17.70 15.99
C TYR A 32 -0.64 -16.37 15.64
N GLY A 33 0.62 -16.39 15.22
CA GLY A 33 1.38 -15.21 14.80
C GLY A 33 0.77 -14.53 13.57
N VAL A 34 0.36 -15.31 12.58
CA VAL A 34 -0.36 -14.80 11.39
C VAL A 34 -1.69 -14.17 11.79
N SER A 35 -2.45 -14.80 12.69
CA SER A 35 -3.75 -14.31 13.15
C SER A 35 -3.64 -13.01 13.94
N ILE A 36 -2.69 -12.92 14.87
CA ILE A 36 -2.37 -11.69 15.61
C ILE A 36 -1.91 -10.61 14.64
N GLY A 37 -1.10 -11.00 13.66
CA GLY A 37 -0.59 -10.11 12.66
C GLY A 37 -1.70 -9.42 11.85
N LEU A 38 -2.62 -10.23 11.32
CA LEU A 38 -3.82 -9.77 10.63
C LEU A 38 -4.68 -8.86 11.53
N LEU A 39 -4.92 -9.29 12.78
CA LEU A 39 -5.73 -8.53 13.74
C LEU A 39 -5.14 -7.14 13.98
N MET A 40 -3.83 -7.05 14.20
CA MET A 40 -3.14 -5.78 14.40
C MET A 40 -3.21 -4.90 13.13
N SER A 41 -2.99 -5.45 11.94
CA SER A 41 -3.19 -4.67 10.70
C SER A 41 -4.61 -4.13 10.55
N LEU A 42 -5.64 -4.91 10.89
CA LEU A 42 -7.03 -4.46 10.89
C LEU A 42 -7.30 -3.37 11.94
N VAL A 43 -6.76 -3.50 13.14
CA VAL A 43 -6.83 -2.46 14.18
C VAL A 43 -6.13 -1.18 13.71
N GLY A 44 -4.97 -1.30 13.07
CA GLY A 44 -4.25 -0.17 12.52
C GLY A 44 -5.05 0.60 11.46
N VAL A 45 -5.69 -0.14 10.54
CA VAL A 45 -6.62 0.43 9.55
C VAL A 45 -7.84 1.07 10.23
N ALA A 46 -8.45 0.42 11.21
CA ALA A 46 -9.60 0.96 11.94
C ALA A 46 -9.25 2.27 12.67
N VAL A 47 -8.08 2.33 13.29
CA VAL A 47 -7.55 3.55 13.92
C VAL A 47 -7.35 4.65 12.86
N LEU A 48 -6.70 4.36 11.73
CA LEU A 48 -6.55 5.29 10.61
C LEU A 48 -7.90 5.87 10.14
N LEU A 49 -8.92 5.00 10.01
CA LEU A 49 -10.24 5.39 9.54
C LEU A 49 -11.07 6.13 10.59
N SER A 50 -10.84 5.90 11.88
CA SER A 50 -11.55 6.59 12.97
C SER A 50 -11.39 8.12 12.94
N GLY A 51 -10.30 8.61 12.34
CA GLY A 51 -10.04 10.04 12.16
C GLY A 51 -10.70 10.65 10.91
N VAL A 52 -11.25 9.83 10.02
CA VAL A 52 -11.84 10.26 8.75
C VAL A 52 -13.34 10.44 8.94
N ARG A 53 -13.87 11.62 8.58
CA ARG A 53 -15.32 11.84 8.63
C ARG A 53 -16.00 11.06 7.53
N ALA A 54 -17.15 10.45 7.80
CA ALA A 54 -17.92 9.72 6.78
C ALA A 54 -18.23 10.60 5.54
N SER A 55 -18.39 11.92 5.71
CA SER A 55 -18.59 12.88 4.62
C SER A 55 -17.37 13.10 3.72
N GLU A 56 -16.18 12.66 4.13
CA GLU A 56 -14.94 12.73 3.36
C GLU A 56 -14.67 11.43 2.58
N LEU A 57 -15.44 10.37 2.82
CA LEU A 57 -15.35 9.13 2.08
C LEU A 57 -16.02 9.25 0.71
N THR A 58 -15.38 8.69 -0.31
CA THR A 58 -15.83 8.68 -1.70
C THR A 58 -15.49 7.33 -2.32
N THR A 59 -16.10 7.02 -3.45
CA THR A 59 -15.64 5.91 -4.29
C THR A 59 -14.17 6.11 -4.66
N PRO A 60 -13.38 5.02 -4.81
CA PRO A 60 -12.01 5.08 -5.27
C PRO A 60 -11.81 5.90 -6.55
N ASP A 61 -10.59 6.38 -6.74
CA ASP A 61 -10.21 6.98 -8.02
C ASP A 61 -10.01 5.89 -9.09
N ARG A 62 -10.57 6.08 -10.29
CA ARG A 62 -10.47 5.11 -11.39
C ARG A 62 -9.03 4.79 -11.79
N TYR A 63 -8.12 5.76 -11.67
CA TYR A 63 -6.72 5.57 -12.00
C TYR A 63 -6.04 4.68 -10.96
N VAL A 64 -6.38 4.84 -9.68
CA VAL A 64 -5.92 3.93 -8.62
C VAL A 64 -6.44 2.53 -8.87
N SER A 65 -7.74 2.37 -9.16
CA SER A 65 -8.30 1.04 -9.51
C SER A 65 -7.61 0.41 -10.72
N GLY A 66 -7.25 1.20 -11.73
CA GLY A 66 -6.46 0.73 -12.87
C GLY A 66 -5.08 0.20 -12.48
N VAL A 67 -4.34 0.95 -11.66
CA VAL A 67 -3.01 0.52 -11.17
C VAL A 67 -3.11 -0.71 -10.28
N VAL A 68 -4.12 -0.79 -9.42
CA VAL A 68 -4.41 -1.98 -8.59
C VAL A 68 -4.69 -3.20 -9.48
N GLY A 69 -5.44 -3.04 -10.56
CA GLY A 69 -5.67 -4.10 -11.54
C GLY A 69 -4.39 -4.58 -12.19
N LEU A 70 -3.48 -3.67 -12.56
CA LEU A 70 -2.17 -4.02 -13.13
C LEU A 70 -1.28 -4.75 -12.10
N GLY A 71 -1.24 -4.30 -10.85
CA GLY A 71 -0.55 -4.99 -9.76
C GLY A 71 -1.10 -6.39 -9.52
N ALA A 72 -2.43 -6.55 -9.55
CA ALA A 72 -3.07 -7.85 -9.42
C ALA A 72 -2.69 -8.80 -10.55
N VAL A 73 -2.63 -8.33 -11.80
CA VAL A 73 -2.19 -9.14 -12.94
C VAL A 73 -0.73 -9.57 -12.77
N LEU A 74 0.16 -8.66 -12.37
CA LEU A 74 1.58 -8.96 -12.12
C LEU A 74 1.73 -10.04 -11.05
N HIS A 75 1.15 -9.83 -9.87
CA HIS A 75 1.31 -10.76 -8.75
C HIS A 75 0.57 -12.08 -8.95
N LEU A 76 -0.53 -12.09 -9.70
CA LEU A 76 -1.17 -13.32 -10.12
C LEU A 76 -0.26 -14.12 -11.06
N TYR A 77 0.37 -13.45 -12.03
CA TYR A 77 1.34 -14.09 -12.92
C TYR A 77 2.55 -14.63 -12.15
N GLU A 78 3.13 -13.87 -11.22
CA GLU A 78 4.21 -14.36 -10.35
C GLU A 78 3.79 -15.61 -9.56
N ASN A 79 2.59 -15.59 -8.98
CA ASN A 79 2.06 -16.69 -8.18
C ASN A 79 1.79 -17.96 -9.00
N LEU A 80 1.32 -17.82 -10.24
CA LEU A 80 0.97 -18.96 -11.10
C LEU A 80 2.16 -19.49 -11.92
N ALA A 81 3.05 -18.61 -12.38
CA ALA A 81 4.09 -18.95 -13.36
C ALA A 81 5.51 -19.01 -12.78
N LYS A 82 5.76 -18.39 -11.62
CA LYS A 82 7.11 -18.27 -11.05
C LYS A 82 7.24 -18.86 -9.64
N GLY A 83 6.14 -19.07 -8.94
CA GLY A 83 6.12 -19.74 -7.63
C GLY A 83 6.30 -21.25 -7.72
N SER A 84 6.60 -21.88 -6.58
CA SER A 84 6.56 -23.34 -6.40
C SER A 84 5.13 -23.92 -6.38
N GLY A 85 4.12 -23.05 -6.46
CA GLY A 85 2.70 -23.36 -6.54
C GLY A 85 1.85 -22.14 -6.17
N PRO A 86 0.55 -22.13 -6.52
CA PRO A 86 -0.35 -21.03 -6.17
C PRO A 86 -0.47 -20.87 -4.65
N SER A 87 -0.19 -19.68 -4.15
CA SER A 87 -0.36 -19.33 -2.73
C SER A 87 -1.26 -18.11 -2.58
N PHE A 88 -2.43 -18.30 -1.98
CA PHE A 88 -3.34 -17.20 -1.67
C PHE A 88 -2.71 -16.23 -0.67
N ALA A 89 -1.98 -16.74 0.33
CA ALA A 89 -1.31 -15.91 1.32
C ALA A 89 -0.25 -15.01 0.68
N TRP A 90 0.52 -15.53 -0.29
CA TRP A 90 1.51 -14.74 -1.03
C TRP A 90 0.86 -13.66 -1.89
N PHE A 91 -0.23 -14.01 -2.59
CA PHE A 91 -0.99 -13.05 -3.38
C PHE A 91 -1.60 -11.94 -2.51
N ALA A 92 -2.21 -12.30 -1.38
CA ALA A 92 -2.75 -11.33 -0.44
C ALA A 92 -1.67 -10.41 0.14
N TRP A 93 -0.50 -10.97 0.46
CA TRP A 93 0.67 -10.23 0.95
C TRP A 93 1.18 -9.20 -0.07
N THR A 94 1.39 -9.63 -1.32
CA THR A 94 1.85 -8.74 -2.41
C THR A 94 0.81 -7.69 -2.80
N MET A 95 -0.48 -8.00 -2.66
CA MET A 95 -1.57 -7.05 -2.93
C MET A 95 -1.81 -6.03 -1.80
N PHE A 96 -1.21 -6.21 -0.62
CA PHE A 96 -1.39 -5.31 0.52
C PHE A 96 -1.08 -3.82 0.23
N PRO A 97 0.05 -3.43 -0.39
CA PRO A 97 0.32 -2.02 -0.74
C PRO A 97 -0.73 -1.42 -1.68
N TYR A 98 -1.30 -2.23 -2.59
CA TYR A 98 -2.34 -1.79 -3.52
C TYR A 98 -3.69 -1.61 -2.82
N ALA A 99 -4.04 -2.48 -1.88
CA ALA A 99 -5.20 -2.31 -1.02
C ALA A 99 -5.08 -1.04 -0.16
N LEU A 100 -3.88 -0.75 0.36
CA LEU A 100 -3.59 0.50 1.07
C LEU A 100 -3.79 1.72 0.18
N ALA A 101 -3.23 1.73 -1.04
CA ALA A 101 -3.42 2.83 -1.98
C ALA A 101 -4.89 3.03 -2.36
N LEU A 102 -5.63 1.93 -2.58
CA LEU A 102 -7.06 1.97 -2.86
C LEU A 102 -7.85 2.58 -1.69
N ALA A 103 -7.54 2.19 -0.45
CA ALA A 103 -8.16 2.74 0.75
C ALA A 103 -7.87 4.24 0.91
N ILE A 104 -6.63 4.68 0.69
CA ILE A 104 -6.25 6.10 0.70
C ILE A 104 -7.00 6.87 -0.39
N SER A 105 -7.28 6.24 -1.53
CA SER A 105 -8.04 6.88 -2.63
C SER A 105 -9.52 7.13 -2.29
N CYS A 106 -10.07 6.42 -1.30
CA CYS A 106 -11.41 6.66 -0.79
C CYS A 106 -11.52 7.96 0.04
N ILE A 107 -10.40 8.58 0.40
CA ILE A 107 -10.36 9.81 1.19
C ILE A 107 -10.26 11.01 0.24
N LYS A 108 -11.32 11.84 0.19
CA LYS A 108 -11.46 12.95 -0.77
C LYS A 108 -10.21 13.82 -1.00
N PRO A 109 -9.50 14.33 0.03
CA PRO A 109 -8.32 15.17 -0.18
C PRO A 109 -7.11 14.44 -0.79
N THR A 110 -7.03 13.11 -0.67
CA THR A 110 -5.92 12.30 -1.18
C THR A 110 -6.29 11.45 -2.39
N ARG A 111 -7.57 11.50 -2.81
CA ARG A 111 -8.17 10.63 -3.83
C ARG A 111 -7.29 10.44 -5.06
N ARG A 112 -6.88 11.53 -5.71
CA ARG A 112 -6.04 11.47 -6.92
C ARG A 112 -4.56 11.23 -6.60
N ALA A 113 -4.08 11.74 -5.47
CA ALA A 113 -2.70 11.62 -5.03
C ALA A 113 -2.29 10.15 -4.78
N ALA A 114 -3.22 9.32 -4.32
CA ALA A 114 -3.02 7.88 -4.12
C ALA A 114 -2.56 7.15 -5.39
N THR A 115 -2.89 7.67 -6.57
CA THR A 115 -2.43 7.12 -7.86
C THR A 115 -0.91 7.11 -7.96
N ALA A 116 -0.25 8.18 -7.49
CA ALA A 116 1.21 8.26 -7.52
C ALA A 116 1.85 7.24 -6.58
N GLY A 117 1.27 7.03 -5.39
CA GLY A 117 1.72 5.99 -4.46
C GLY A 117 1.57 4.58 -5.05
N ALA A 118 0.40 4.27 -5.61
CA ALA A 118 0.16 2.98 -6.28
C ALA A 118 1.11 2.75 -7.46
N ALA A 119 1.30 3.77 -8.30
CA ALA A 119 2.17 3.68 -9.47
C ALA A 119 3.64 3.50 -9.07
N ALA A 120 4.10 4.20 -8.03
CA ALA A 120 5.44 4.02 -7.51
C ALA A 120 5.67 2.60 -6.96
N ALA A 121 4.69 2.04 -6.23
CA ALA A 121 4.76 0.66 -5.77
C ALA A 121 4.85 -0.34 -6.94
N LEU A 122 4.02 -0.16 -7.97
CA LEU A 122 4.08 -0.98 -9.19
C LEU A 122 5.43 -0.90 -9.90
N LEU A 123 6.03 0.29 -9.98
CA LEU A 123 7.37 0.45 -10.56
C LEU A 123 8.45 -0.28 -9.76
N VAL A 124 8.36 -0.25 -8.42
CA VAL A 124 9.25 -1.02 -7.54
C VAL A 124 9.04 -2.51 -7.76
N ASP A 125 7.80 -2.98 -7.82
CA ASP A 125 7.50 -4.41 -8.04
C ASP A 125 8.02 -4.89 -9.40
N LEU A 126 7.84 -4.10 -10.47
CA LEU A 126 8.39 -4.41 -11.79
C LEU A 126 9.93 -4.46 -11.77
N TRP A 127 10.57 -3.55 -11.06
CA TRP A 127 12.03 -3.53 -10.91
C TRP A 127 12.54 -4.76 -10.16
N VAL A 128 11.88 -5.13 -9.06
CA VAL A 128 12.23 -6.31 -8.26
C VAL A 128 11.95 -7.59 -9.03
N TYR A 129 10.80 -7.70 -9.72
CA TYR A 129 10.47 -8.81 -10.63
C TYR A 129 11.55 -9.00 -11.69
N HIS A 130 11.99 -7.90 -12.33
CA HIS A 130 13.03 -7.96 -13.35
C HIS A 130 14.36 -8.45 -12.77
N GLY A 131 14.75 -7.98 -11.58
CA GLY A 131 15.95 -8.46 -10.89
C GLY A 131 15.87 -9.96 -10.60
N VAL A 132 14.77 -10.42 -10.00
CA VAL A 132 14.65 -11.80 -9.52
C VAL A 132 14.45 -12.81 -10.65
N PHE A 133 13.64 -12.48 -11.66
CA PHE A 133 13.17 -13.46 -12.64
C PHE A 133 13.70 -13.27 -14.06
N VAL A 134 14.32 -12.13 -14.37
CA VAL A 134 14.81 -11.84 -15.74
C VAL A 134 16.33 -11.73 -15.77
N VAL A 135 16.93 -10.94 -14.87
CA VAL A 135 18.38 -10.76 -14.81
C VAL A 135 18.86 -10.93 -13.37
N PRO A 136 19.00 -12.18 -12.87
CA PRO A 136 19.44 -12.42 -11.51
C PRO A 136 20.89 -11.98 -11.31
N ARG A 137 21.13 -10.97 -10.45
CA ARG A 137 22.46 -10.40 -10.19
C ARG A 137 23.08 -10.87 -8.87
N GLY A 138 22.30 -11.42 -7.94
CA GLY A 138 22.82 -11.81 -6.64
C GLY A 138 21.89 -12.68 -5.81
N SER A 139 22.47 -13.38 -4.83
CA SER A 139 21.73 -14.23 -3.89
C SER A 139 20.78 -13.46 -2.95
N THR A 140 20.84 -12.12 -2.95
CA THR A 140 19.99 -11.25 -2.12
C THR A 140 18.70 -10.80 -2.81
N GLU A 141 18.56 -10.99 -4.12
CA GLU A 141 17.36 -10.54 -4.85
C GLU A 141 16.05 -11.21 -4.40
N PRO A 142 16.01 -12.52 -4.06
CA PRO A 142 14.80 -13.12 -3.49
C PRO A 142 14.36 -12.47 -2.17
N LEU A 143 15.31 -11.92 -1.38
CA LEU A 143 14.95 -11.17 -0.18
C LEU A 143 14.29 -9.83 -0.53
N ALA A 144 14.77 -9.15 -1.57
CA ALA A 144 14.11 -7.94 -2.07
C ALA A 144 12.68 -8.24 -2.51
N PHE A 145 12.43 -9.36 -3.20
CA PHE A 145 11.08 -9.82 -3.55
C PHE A 145 10.19 -10.08 -2.34
N LEU A 146 10.73 -10.76 -1.32
CA LEU A 146 10.00 -11.06 -0.09
C LEU A 146 9.57 -9.79 0.66
N PHE A 147 10.45 -8.80 0.74
CA PHE A 147 10.24 -7.57 1.51
C PHE A 147 9.68 -6.40 0.69
N ALA A 148 9.58 -6.48 -0.64
CA ALA A 148 9.04 -5.41 -1.47
C ALA A 148 7.63 -4.97 -1.05
N PRO A 149 6.66 -5.87 -0.76
CA PRO A 149 5.33 -5.44 -0.32
C PRO A 149 5.36 -4.68 1.00
N LEU A 150 6.27 -5.04 1.91
CA LEU A 150 6.49 -4.32 3.17
C LEU A 150 7.00 -2.90 2.89
N TRP A 151 8.09 -2.76 2.13
CA TRP A 151 8.65 -1.45 1.79
C TRP A 151 7.66 -0.59 1.01
N ASN A 152 6.90 -1.19 0.10
CA ASN A 152 5.86 -0.50 -0.66
C ASN A 152 4.78 0.05 0.26
N SER A 153 4.34 -0.72 1.25
CA SER A 153 3.28 -0.33 2.17
C SER A 153 3.72 0.77 3.15
N LEU A 154 4.97 0.70 3.64
CA LEU A 154 5.46 1.60 4.68
C LEU A 154 6.04 2.90 4.14
N ILE A 155 6.69 2.84 2.97
CA ILE A 155 7.47 3.95 2.44
C ILE A 155 6.93 4.37 1.09
N VAL A 156 6.90 3.48 0.11
CA VAL A 156 6.68 3.90 -1.29
C VAL A 156 5.29 4.48 -1.51
N VAL A 157 4.23 3.78 -1.07
CA VAL A 157 2.85 4.26 -1.20
C VAL A 157 2.62 5.53 -0.37
N PRO A 158 2.98 5.60 0.93
CA PRO A 158 2.81 6.82 1.72
C PRO A 158 3.58 8.02 1.17
N VAL A 159 4.86 7.86 0.85
CA VAL A 159 5.71 8.95 0.35
C VAL A 159 5.26 9.41 -1.04
N GLY A 160 4.98 8.48 -1.95
CA GLY A 160 4.51 8.80 -3.30
C GLY A 160 3.16 9.55 -3.26
N THR A 161 2.24 9.09 -2.41
CA THR A 161 0.95 9.77 -2.19
C THR A 161 1.16 11.17 -1.59
N TRP A 162 1.96 11.27 -0.53
CA TRP A 162 2.19 12.53 0.17
C TRP A 162 2.84 13.58 -0.72
N ALA A 163 3.86 13.21 -1.49
CA ALA A 163 4.51 14.09 -2.45
C ALA A 163 3.53 14.61 -3.51
N ALA A 164 2.73 13.72 -4.11
CA ALA A 164 1.72 14.11 -5.09
C ALA A 164 0.64 15.02 -4.50
N TRP A 165 0.24 14.76 -3.26
CA TRP A 165 -0.72 15.59 -2.53
C TRP A 165 -0.17 17.00 -2.24
N LEU A 166 1.09 17.13 -1.85
CA LEU A 166 1.75 18.42 -1.66
C LEU A 166 1.78 19.23 -2.96
N ILE A 167 2.04 18.57 -4.09
CA ILE A 167 2.03 19.21 -5.42
C ILE A 167 0.61 19.69 -5.75
N GLN A 168 -0.41 18.85 -5.54
CA GLN A 168 -1.81 19.19 -5.80
C GLN A 168 -2.29 20.39 -4.96
N ARG A 169 -1.78 20.56 -3.74
CA ARG A 169 -2.09 21.71 -2.89
C ARG A 169 -1.48 23.03 -3.37
N LYS A 170 -0.34 22.95 -4.04
CA LYS A 170 0.36 24.13 -4.57
C LYS A 170 -0.12 24.52 -5.97
N ALA A 171 -0.80 23.62 -6.67
CA ALA A 171 -1.37 23.93 -7.97
C ALA A 171 -2.43 25.04 -7.79
N PRO A 172 -2.33 26.17 -8.53
CA PRO A 172 -3.37 27.18 -8.51
C PRO A 172 -4.70 26.49 -8.83
N GLY A 173 -5.71 26.73 -8.01
CA GLY A 173 -7.04 26.19 -8.24
C GLY A 173 -7.49 26.51 -9.67
N PRO A 174 -8.33 25.66 -10.30
CA PRO A 174 -8.85 25.97 -11.63
C PRO A 174 -9.41 27.39 -11.60
N ILE A 175 -8.83 28.27 -12.42
CA ILE A 175 -9.30 29.65 -12.58
C ILE A 175 -10.78 29.49 -12.87
N ALA A 176 -11.63 29.98 -11.96
CA ALA A 176 -13.07 29.92 -12.13
C ALA A 176 -13.36 30.58 -13.48
N ALA A 177 -13.74 29.77 -14.46
CA ALA A 177 -14.25 30.28 -15.72
C ALA A 177 -15.59 30.94 -15.38
N HIS A 178 -15.54 32.25 -15.17
CA HIS A 178 -16.69 33.14 -15.02
C HIS A 178 -17.36 33.34 -16.38
#